data_AF-A0A934C7P3-F1
#
_entry.id   AF-A0A934C7P3-F1
#
_cell.length_a   1.000
_cell.length_b   1.000
_cell.length_c   1.000
_cell.angle_alpha   90.00
_cell.angle_beta   90.00
_cell.angle_gamma   90.00
#
_symmetry.space_group_name_H-M   'P 1'
#
loop_
_entity.id
_entity.type
_entity.pdbx_description
1 polymer ?
#
loop_
_entity_poly.entity_id
_entity_poly.type
_entity_poly.pdbx_seq_one_letter_code
_entity_poly.pdbx_strand_id
1 'polypeptide(L)'
;MNPNQPGEQAETSLIMTQQHWGFGGGRVLLMGASVLLAVAVGFQFAYQLREQPQVAGRPRISASLPLRAGEWVGQDEPLGATEVVSEAALKTLNLDDYVFRLYRNGGRTFTVYAAYWAPGKMPTRLVASHTPDRCWTENGMRCVDLRFKQTYEVKGRPLLPAEYRVFVPGGTAPAGDGRNSTSEHPSQRNTRRTYVVYWHTVEGKLYDYGERFNAIPHPWLWWKDVVAQAASGSREQLFVRVASDLPLEELWPDPGVQELLESVANLGLWKGEWSGK
;
A
#
# COMPACT_ATOMS: atom_id res chain seq x y z
N MET A 1 91.47 -13.64 64.76
CA MET A 1 92.41 -12.52 64.53
C MET A 1 91.88 -11.74 63.33
N ASN A 2 91.46 -10.50 63.57
CA ASN A 2 91.01 -9.42 62.65
C ASN A 2 89.72 -9.58 61.80
N PRO A 3 89.06 -8.44 61.44
CA PRO A 3 87.62 -8.19 61.65
C PRO A 3 86.95 -7.62 60.37
N ASN A 4 85.67 -7.24 60.48
CA ASN A 4 85.03 -6.06 59.86
C ASN A 4 83.55 -6.34 59.58
N GLN A 5 82.72 -5.73 60.43
CA GLN A 5 81.31 -5.40 60.23
C GLN A 5 81.13 -4.35 59.09
N PRO A 6 79.90 -3.85 58.79
CA PRO A 6 78.60 -4.51 58.61
C PRO A 6 77.85 -3.94 57.36
N GLY A 7 76.70 -4.49 56.98
CA GLY A 7 75.85 -3.79 55.98
C GLY A 7 74.55 -4.51 55.60
N GLU A 8 73.45 -3.81 55.86
CA GLU A 8 72.13 -3.90 55.23
C GLU A 8 71.22 -5.11 55.49
N GLN A 9 70.28 -4.86 56.39
CA GLN A 9 68.95 -5.45 56.44
C GLN A 9 68.20 -5.15 55.13
N ALA A 10 67.76 -6.17 54.42
CA ALA A 10 66.70 -6.07 53.44
C ALA A 10 65.46 -6.76 54.00
N GLU A 11 64.57 -5.96 54.57
CA GLU A 11 63.23 -6.38 54.97
C GLU A 11 62.45 -6.93 53.77
N THR A 12 61.82 -8.08 54.02
CA THR A 12 60.95 -8.79 53.11
C THR A 12 59.59 -8.08 53.04
N SER A 13 59.42 -7.20 52.07
CA SER A 13 58.14 -6.53 51.78
C SER A 13 57.33 -7.34 50.77
N LEU A 14 56.60 -8.33 51.27
CA LEU A 14 55.56 -9.06 50.53
C LEU A 14 54.31 -8.16 50.46
N ILE A 15 54.26 -7.25 49.49
CA ILE A 15 53.08 -6.41 49.21
C ILE A 15 52.06 -7.28 48.48
N MET A 16 51.16 -7.89 49.24
CA MET A 16 49.89 -8.41 48.77
C MET A 16 48.80 -7.43 49.19
N THR A 17 48.36 -6.51 48.31
CA THR A 17 47.11 -5.77 48.55
C THR A 17 46.42 -5.37 47.25
N GLN A 18 45.32 -6.07 47.01
CA GLN A 18 44.10 -5.71 46.25
C GLN A 18 44.22 -4.86 44.98
N GLN A 19 44.13 -5.57 43.87
CA GLN A 19 43.64 -5.04 42.60
C GLN A 19 42.16 -4.63 42.77
N HIS A 20 41.89 -3.35 42.93
CA HIS A 20 40.54 -2.78 42.94
C HIS A 20 39.86 -3.06 41.59
N TRP A 21 38.99 -4.06 41.52
CA TRP A 21 37.96 -4.16 40.49
C TRP A 21 36.94 -3.04 40.74
N GLY A 22 37.15 -1.90 40.06
CA GLY A 22 36.30 -0.74 40.18
C GLY A 22 34.84 -1.08 39.88
N PHE A 23 33.99 -0.83 40.88
CA PHE A 23 32.51 -0.79 40.85
C PHE A 23 31.91 0.22 39.84
N GLY A 24 32.62 0.57 38.76
CA GLY A 24 32.19 1.54 37.74
C GLY A 24 31.22 0.94 36.70
N GLY A 25 31.31 -0.37 36.41
CA GLY A 25 30.49 -1.00 35.38
C GLY A 25 29.01 -1.14 35.76
N GLY A 26 28.71 -1.44 37.03
CA GLY A 26 27.34 -1.69 37.49
C GLY A 26 26.43 -0.45 37.46
N ARG A 27 26.98 0.73 37.77
CA ARG A 27 26.23 2.00 37.73
C ARG A 27 25.91 2.46 36.31
N VAL A 28 26.84 2.23 35.37
CA VAL A 28 26.63 2.53 33.95
C VAL A 28 25.60 1.57 33.34
N LEU A 29 25.67 0.28 33.70
CA LEU A 29 24.67 -0.72 33.29
C LEU A 29 23.27 -0.43 33.85
N LEU A 30 23.16 -0.06 35.13
CA LEU A 30 21.87 0.29 35.76
C LEU A 30 21.27 1.57 35.18
N MET A 31 22.09 2.59 34.87
CA MET A 31 21.62 3.79 34.17
C MET A 31 21.15 3.48 32.75
N GLY A 32 21.91 2.66 31.99
CA GLY A 32 21.52 2.25 30.65
C GLY A 32 20.20 1.46 30.63
N ALA A 33 20.02 0.52 31.56
CA ALA A 33 18.79 -0.25 31.69
C ALA A 33 17.58 0.61 32.09
N SER A 34 17.80 1.60 32.97
CA SER A 34 16.74 2.52 33.41
C SER A 34 16.27 3.44 32.28
N VAL A 35 17.19 3.93 31.45
CA VAL A 35 16.85 4.72 30.26
C VAL A 35 16.07 3.88 29.25
N LEU A 36 16.52 2.65 28.98
CA LEU A 36 15.80 1.73 28.09
C LEU A 36 14.37 1.43 28.58
N LEU A 37 14.21 1.21 29.89
CA LEU A 37 12.90 0.98 30.48
C LEU A 37 12.01 2.22 30.39
N ALA A 38 12.54 3.41 30.69
CA ALA A 38 11.80 4.66 30.59
C ALA A 38 11.36 4.94 29.14
N VAL A 39 12.21 4.65 28.15
CA VAL A 39 11.87 4.74 26.73
C VAL A 39 10.78 3.73 26.38
N ALA A 40 10.88 2.48 26.84
CA ALA A 40 9.86 1.45 26.57
C ALA A 40 8.49 1.80 27.19
N VAL A 41 8.48 2.26 28.44
CA VAL A 41 7.26 2.69 29.14
C VAL A 41 6.67 3.93 28.48
N GLY A 42 7.50 4.91 28.11
CA GLY A 42 7.07 6.09 27.36
C GLY A 42 6.46 5.72 26.01
N PHE A 43 7.04 4.75 25.31
CA PHE A 43 6.51 4.24 24.04
C PHE A 43 5.17 3.52 24.23
N GLN A 44 5.05 2.70 25.28
CA GLN A 44 3.81 1.99 25.62
C GLN A 44 2.69 2.97 26.03
N PHE A 45 3.02 4.01 26.80
CA PHE A 45 2.08 5.04 27.22
C PHE A 45 1.64 5.91 26.04
N ALA A 46 2.56 6.30 25.16
CA ALA A 46 2.23 6.99 23.91
C ALA A 46 1.36 6.13 22.98
N TYR A 47 1.58 4.82 22.95
CA TYR A 47 0.75 3.87 22.21
C TYR A 47 -0.66 3.74 22.80
N GLN A 48 -0.81 3.76 24.14
CA GLN A 48 -2.11 3.69 24.81
C GLN A 48 -2.90 4.99 24.77
N LEU A 49 -2.23 6.14 24.82
CA LEU A 49 -2.84 7.46 24.64
C LEU A 49 -3.21 7.75 23.19
N ARG A 50 -2.86 6.84 22.27
CA ARG A 50 -3.22 6.98 20.87
C ARG A 50 -4.73 6.83 20.74
N GLU A 51 -5.40 7.93 20.43
CA GLU A 51 -6.81 7.90 20.03
C GLU A 51 -6.95 6.94 18.85
N GLN A 52 -7.69 5.85 19.05
CA GLN A 52 -8.10 5.02 17.94
C GLN A 52 -9.01 5.89 17.07
N PRO A 53 -8.66 6.13 15.80
CA PRO A 53 -9.49 6.97 14.97
C PRO A 53 -10.87 6.33 14.88
N GLN A 54 -11.89 7.05 15.34
CA GLN A 54 -13.28 6.60 15.31
C GLN A 54 -13.68 6.43 13.85
N VAL A 55 -14.07 5.21 13.47
CA VAL A 55 -14.67 4.96 12.16
C VAL A 55 -16.06 5.58 12.20
N ALA A 56 -16.25 6.73 11.54
CA ALA A 56 -17.58 7.27 11.32
C ALA A 56 -18.42 6.20 10.61
N GLY A 57 -19.67 6.01 11.04
CA GLY A 57 -20.57 5.02 10.45
C GLY A 57 -20.77 5.29 8.96
N ARG A 58 -20.08 4.53 8.11
CA ARG A 58 -20.18 4.62 6.64
C ARG A 58 -21.21 3.62 6.14
N PRO A 59 -22.10 3.99 5.19
CA PRO A 59 -22.87 3.00 4.44
C PRO A 59 -21.94 2.00 3.74
N ARG A 60 -22.38 0.75 3.61
CA ARG A 60 -21.61 -0.26 2.86
C ARG A 60 -21.38 0.23 1.43
N ILE A 61 -20.15 0.12 0.93
CA ILE A 61 -19.75 0.60 -0.40
C ILE A 61 -20.62 -0.06 -1.48
N SER A 62 -20.95 -1.34 -1.31
CA SER A 62 -21.84 -2.09 -2.21
C SER A 62 -23.25 -1.52 -2.30
N ALA A 63 -23.75 -0.89 -1.23
CA ALA A 63 -25.05 -0.22 -1.19
C ALA A 63 -25.02 1.18 -1.81
N SER A 64 -23.85 1.83 -1.84
CA SER A 64 -23.65 3.13 -2.48
C SER A 64 -23.56 3.06 -4.00
N LEU A 65 -23.29 1.88 -4.57
CA LEU A 65 -23.33 1.65 -6.01
C LEU A 65 -24.66 1.01 -6.40
N PRO A 66 -25.39 1.55 -7.40
CA PRO A 66 -26.63 0.92 -7.84
C PRO A 66 -26.34 -0.34 -8.68
N LEU A 67 -27.28 -1.29 -8.69
CA LEU A 67 -27.19 -2.49 -9.54
C LEU A 67 -27.68 -2.22 -10.97
N ARG A 68 -28.33 -1.08 -11.22
CA ARG A 68 -28.84 -0.69 -12.54
C ARG A 68 -28.68 0.81 -12.73
N ALA A 69 -28.31 1.21 -13.94
CA ALA A 69 -28.24 2.60 -14.36
C ALA A 69 -28.40 2.66 -15.88
N GLY A 70 -29.47 3.28 -16.35
CA GLY A 70 -29.92 3.14 -17.74
C GLY A 70 -30.05 1.67 -18.15
N GLU A 71 -29.33 1.27 -19.21
CA GLU A 71 -29.30 -0.10 -19.74
C GLU A 71 -28.23 -0.99 -19.09
N TRP A 72 -27.39 -0.44 -18.21
CA TRP A 72 -26.34 -1.20 -17.54
C TRP A 72 -26.90 -2.01 -16.38
N VAL A 73 -26.53 -3.29 -16.34
CA VAL A 73 -26.89 -4.20 -15.25
C VAL A 73 -25.63 -4.68 -14.55
N GLY A 74 -25.56 -4.39 -13.26
CA GLY A 74 -24.48 -4.74 -12.35
C GLY A 74 -24.70 -6.09 -11.70
N GLN A 75 -23.61 -6.83 -11.51
CA GLN A 75 -23.55 -8.06 -10.75
C GLN A 75 -22.29 -8.02 -9.87
N ASP A 76 -22.44 -8.28 -8.57
CA ASP A 76 -21.29 -8.44 -7.68
C ASP A 76 -20.60 -9.77 -8.00
N GLU A 77 -19.28 -9.71 -8.18
CA GLU A 77 -18.43 -10.83 -8.54
C GLU A 77 -17.42 -11.09 -7.40
N PRO A 78 -17.01 -12.35 -7.20
CA PRO A 78 -15.95 -12.69 -6.25
C PRO A 78 -14.59 -12.12 -6.71
N LEU A 79 -13.69 -11.82 -5.77
CA LEU A 79 -12.35 -11.29 -6.08
C LEU A 79 -11.42 -12.32 -6.74
N GLY A 80 -11.71 -13.61 -6.53
CA GLY A 80 -10.96 -14.73 -7.10
C GLY A 80 -11.80 -15.56 -8.05
N ALA A 81 -11.13 -16.31 -8.93
CA ALA A 81 -11.78 -17.22 -9.89
C ALA A 81 -12.54 -18.38 -9.19
N THR A 82 -12.20 -18.66 -7.94
CA THR A 82 -12.88 -19.65 -7.09
C THR A 82 -13.13 -19.06 -5.70
N GLU A 83 -14.00 -19.71 -4.93
CA GLU A 83 -14.26 -19.34 -3.53
C GLU A 83 -12.98 -19.35 -2.69
N VAL A 84 -12.19 -20.42 -2.77
CA VAL A 84 -10.90 -20.55 -2.05
C VAL A 84 -9.93 -19.42 -2.40
N VAL A 85 -9.81 -19.07 -3.70
CA VAL A 85 -8.94 -17.98 -4.14
C VAL A 85 -9.48 -16.63 -3.65
N SER A 86 -10.80 -16.46 -3.61
CA SER A 86 -11.44 -15.25 -3.11
C SER A 86 -11.23 -15.08 -1.61
N GLU A 87 -11.40 -16.13 -0.81
CA GLU A 87 -11.13 -16.11 0.62
C GLU A 87 -9.66 -15.80 0.92
N ALA A 88 -8.74 -16.43 0.18
CA ALA A 88 -7.31 -16.17 0.30
C ALA A 88 -6.97 -14.70 -0.05
N ALA A 89 -7.58 -14.16 -1.10
CA ALA A 89 -7.41 -12.76 -1.48
C ALA A 89 -7.96 -11.83 -0.39
N LEU A 90 -9.18 -12.06 0.10
CA LEU A 90 -9.80 -11.26 1.16
C LEU A 90 -8.99 -11.29 2.47
N LYS A 91 -8.48 -12.47 2.86
CA LYS A 91 -7.60 -12.62 4.02
C LYS A 91 -6.30 -11.84 3.86
N THR A 92 -5.71 -11.86 2.66
CA THR A 92 -4.48 -11.14 2.36
C THR A 92 -4.71 -9.62 2.34
N LEU A 93 -5.82 -9.19 1.74
CA LEU A 93 -6.18 -7.77 1.62
C LEU A 93 -6.64 -7.16 2.95
N ASN A 94 -7.21 -7.98 3.85
CA ASN A 94 -7.70 -7.59 5.18
C ASN A 94 -8.55 -6.30 5.14
N LEU A 95 -9.52 -6.30 4.21
CA LEU A 95 -10.44 -5.18 3.93
C LEU A 95 -11.47 -5.01 5.05
N ASP A 96 -11.89 -3.78 5.32
CA ASP A 96 -13.05 -3.51 6.18
C ASP A 96 -14.36 -3.49 5.38
N ASP A 97 -14.30 -2.98 4.14
CA ASP A 97 -15.41 -3.06 3.20
C ASP A 97 -14.92 -3.06 1.75
N TYR A 98 -15.69 -3.66 0.85
CA TYR A 98 -15.38 -3.65 -0.58
C TYR A 98 -16.62 -3.94 -1.44
N VAL A 99 -16.49 -3.63 -2.72
CA VAL A 99 -17.37 -4.10 -3.78
C VAL A 99 -16.52 -4.40 -5.01
N PHE A 100 -16.83 -5.51 -5.68
CA PHE A 100 -16.31 -5.81 -7.01
C PHE A 100 -17.50 -6.12 -7.89
N ARG A 101 -17.88 -5.17 -8.75
CA ARG A 101 -19.11 -5.23 -9.54
C ARG A 101 -18.81 -5.14 -11.02
N LEU A 102 -19.33 -6.08 -11.78
CA LEU A 102 -19.30 -6.11 -13.23
C LEU A 102 -20.61 -5.56 -13.78
N TYR A 103 -20.53 -4.52 -14.61
CA TYR A 103 -21.65 -3.98 -15.35
C TYR A 103 -21.61 -4.48 -16.80
N ARG A 104 -22.78 -4.88 -17.30
CA ARG A 104 -22.96 -5.37 -18.68
C ARG A 104 -24.04 -4.56 -19.40
N ASN A 105 -23.78 -4.19 -20.66
CA ASN A 105 -24.77 -3.63 -21.58
C ASN A 105 -24.44 -4.05 -23.03
N GLY A 106 -25.30 -4.87 -23.65
CA GLY A 106 -25.24 -5.12 -25.10
C GLY A 106 -23.89 -5.63 -25.62
N GLY A 107 -23.24 -6.53 -24.87
CA GLY A 107 -21.90 -7.07 -25.19
C GLY A 107 -20.72 -6.24 -24.66
N ARG A 108 -20.97 -5.03 -24.16
CA ARG A 108 -19.97 -4.16 -23.53
C ARG A 108 -19.91 -4.46 -22.04
N THR A 109 -18.70 -4.39 -21.46
CA THR A 109 -18.52 -4.64 -20.04
C THR A 109 -17.53 -3.69 -19.39
N PHE A 110 -17.79 -3.32 -18.15
CA PHE A 110 -16.77 -2.71 -17.30
C PHE A 110 -16.97 -3.13 -15.86
N THR A 111 -15.91 -3.04 -15.08
CA THR A 111 -15.90 -3.40 -13.66
C THR A 111 -15.60 -2.18 -12.82
N VAL A 112 -16.26 -2.09 -11.67
CA VAL A 112 -15.93 -1.18 -10.58
C VAL A 112 -15.44 -2.02 -9.42
N TYR A 113 -14.22 -1.78 -8.99
CA TYR A 113 -13.66 -2.31 -7.76
C TYR A 113 -13.43 -1.15 -6.80
N ALA A 114 -14.05 -1.19 -5.62
CA ALA A 114 -13.76 -0.25 -4.56
C ALA A 114 -13.48 -1.01 -3.26
N ALA A 115 -12.43 -0.61 -2.56
CA ALA A 115 -11.94 -1.25 -1.36
C ALA A 115 -11.57 -0.22 -0.30
N TYR A 116 -11.89 -0.52 0.94
CA TYR A 116 -11.74 0.38 2.08
C TYR A 116 -11.02 -0.28 3.24
N TRP A 117 -10.15 0.52 3.85
CA TRP A 117 -9.44 0.20 5.07
C TRP A 117 -9.67 1.32 6.08
N ALA A 118 -10.25 0.95 7.21
CA ALA A 118 -10.36 1.81 8.37
C ALA A 118 -8.96 2.17 8.91
N PRO A 119 -8.83 3.28 9.65
CA PRO A 119 -7.61 3.60 10.36
C PRO A 119 -7.13 2.44 11.24
N GLY A 120 -5.83 2.23 11.28
CA GLY A 120 -5.19 1.12 11.98
C GLY A 120 -5.19 -0.21 11.21
N LYS A 121 -5.99 -0.37 10.14
CA LYS A 121 -6.19 -1.69 9.53
C LYS A 121 -5.02 -2.23 8.71
N MET A 122 -4.54 -1.46 7.73
CA MET A 122 -3.50 -1.91 6.81
C MET A 122 -2.47 -0.81 6.55
N PRO A 123 -1.16 -1.08 6.66
CA PRO A 123 -0.12 -0.12 6.29
C PRO A 123 -0.26 0.32 4.82
N THR A 124 -0.16 1.63 4.57
CA THR A 124 -0.34 2.21 3.22
C THR A 124 0.59 1.59 2.16
N ARG A 125 1.82 1.22 2.54
CA ARG A 125 2.77 0.55 1.64
C ARG A 125 2.31 -0.85 1.21
N LEU A 126 1.58 -1.57 2.06
CA LEU A 126 1.01 -2.87 1.72
C LEU A 126 -0.20 -2.71 0.81
N VAL A 127 -1.07 -1.73 1.08
CA VAL A 127 -2.19 -1.36 0.19
C VAL A 127 -1.69 -0.98 -1.21
N ALA A 128 -0.61 -0.19 -1.29
CA ALA A 128 0.04 0.18 -2.55
C ALA A 128 0.56 -1.02 -3.36
N SER A 129 0.78 -2.17 -2.73
CA SER A 129 1.18 -3.40 -3.43
C SER A 129 0.00 -4.10 -4.14
N HIS A 130 -1.22 -3.63 -3.91
CA HIS A 130 -2.45 -4.13 -4.52
C HIS A 130 -2.99 -3.23 -5.64
N THR A 131 -2.18 -2.28 -6.12
CA THR A 131 -2.49 -1.54 -7.35
C THR A 131 -2.38 -2.46 -8.57
N PRO A 132 -3.09 -2.15 -9.67
CA PRO A 132 -2.94 -2.89 -10.94
C PRO A 132 -1.50 -2.98 -11.41
N ASP A 133 -0.72 -1.91 -11.19
CA ASP A 133 0.69 -1.83 -11.61
C ASP A 133 1.54 -2.97 -11.05
N ARG A 134 1.28 -3.39 -9.80
CA ARG A 134 1.96 -4.52 -9.18
C ARG A 134 1.18 -5.82 -9.37
N CYS A 135 -0.08 -5.84 -8.94
CA CYS A 135 -0.89 -7.05 -8.91
C CYS A 135 -1.09 -7.65 -10.31
N TRP A 136 -1.47 -6.86 -11.32
CA TRP A 136 -1.75 -7.40 -12.65
C TRP A 136 -0.46 -7.76 -13.38
N THR A 137 0.60 -6.99 -13.19
CA THR A 137 1.92 -7.29 -13.77
C THR A 137 2.50 -8.58 -13.20
N GLU A 138 2.43 -8.79 -11.88
CA GLU A 138 2.84 -10.04 -11.22
C GLU A 138 1.99 -11.25 -11.69
N ASN A 139 0.74 -11.01 -12.12
CA ASN A 139 -0.14 -12.04 -12.70
C ASN A 139 -0.05 -12.13 -14.24
N GLY A 140 1.05 -11.64 -14.83
CA GLY A 140 1.37 -11.85 -16.24
C GLY A 140 0.70 -10.88 -17.21
N MET A 141 0.12 -9.77 -16.74
CA MET A 141 -0.28 -8.67 -17.62
C MET A 141 0.90 -7.75 -17.91
N ARG A 142 0.88 -7.06 -19.05
CA ARG A 142 1.86 -6.03 -19.40
C ARG A 142 1.17 -4.68 -19.56
N CYS A 143 1.66 -3.67 -18.86
CA CYS A 143 1.22 -2.30 -19.06
C CYS A 143 1.83 -1.75 -20.36
N VAL A 144 0.98 -1.28 -21.28
CA VAL A 144 1.37 -0.78 -22.62
C VAL A 144 1.09 0.71 -22.83
N ASP A 145 0.32 1.32 -21.94
CA ASP A 145 0.10 2.76 -21.89
C ASP A 145 -0.06 3.16 -20.42
N LEU A 146 0.58 4.26 -20.05
CA LEU A 146 0.64 4.73 -18.68
C LEU A 146 0.56 6.25 -18.67
N ARG A 147 -0.45 6.79 -18.00
CA ARG A 147 -0.64 8.24 -17.86
C ARG A 147 -0.97 8.57 -16.41
N PHE A 148 -0.28 9.55 -15.87
CA PHE A 148 -0.43 9.99 -14.48
C PHE A 148 -1.38 11.18 -14.37
N LYS A 149 -2.02 11.32 -13.21
CA LYS A 149 -2.80 12.52 -12.82
C LYS A 149 -3.80 12.99 -13.90
N GLN A 150 -4.45 12.05 -14.58
CA GLN A 150 -5.48 12.33 -15.57
C GLN A 150 -6.72 12.93 -14.91
N THR A 151 -7.28 13.97 -15.52
CA THR A 151 -8.48 14.64 -15.01
C THR A 151 -9.71 14.13 -15.73
N TYR A 152 -10.74 13.77 -14.95
CA TYR A 152 -12.02 13.32 -15.46
C TYR A 152 -13.13 14.17 -14.85
N GLU A 153 -14.24 14.25 -15.56
CA GLU A 153 -15.45 14.89 -15.08
C GLU A 153 -16.61 13.91 -15.16
N VAL A 154 -17.55 14.06 -14.23
CA VAL A 154 -18.80 13.31 -14.19
C VAL A 154 -19.92 14.33 -14.01
N LYS A 155 -20.87 14.36 -14.93
CA LYS A 155 -21.97 15.34 -14.97
C LYS A 155 -21.48 16.80 -14.82
N GLY A 156 -20.34 17.12 -15.44
CA GLY A 156 -19.72 18.45 -15.38
C GLY A 156 -19.05 18.81 -14.05
N ARG A 157 -18.94 17.87 -13.11
CA ARG A 157 -18.20 18.05 -11.85
C ARG A 157 -16.83 17.35 -11.94
N PRO A 158 -15.73 18.01 -11.57
CA PRO A 158 -14.40 17.43 -11.66
C PRO A 158 -14.14 16.40 -10.55
N LEU A 159 -13.50 15.30 -10.93
CA LEU A 159 -12.96 14.32 -9.99
C LEU A 159 -11.54 14.71 -9.53
N LEU A 160 -11.08 14.06 -8.46
CA LEU A 160 -9.66 14.00 -8.13
C LEU A 160 -8.88 13.45 -9.35
N PRO A 161 -7.62 13.89 -9.57
CA PRO A 161 -6.78 13.31 -10.60
C PRO A 161 -6.63 11.79 -10.39
N ALA A 162 -6.62 11.05 -11.48
CA ALA A 162 -6.59 9.60 -11.50
C ALA A 162 -5.35 9.07 -12.21
N GLU A 163 -5.03 7.82 -11.94
CA GLU A 163 -4.02 7.06 -12.66
C GLU A 163 -4.67 6.27 -13.78
N TYR A 164 -4.13 6.37 -14.99
CA TYR A 164 -4.62 5.66 -16.16
C TYR A 164 -3.59 4.66 -16.66
N ARG A 165 -4.06 3.46 -17.00
CA ARG A 165 -3.25 2.35 -17.52
C ARG A 165 -3.99 1.61 -18.62
N VAL A 166 -3.24 1.04 -19.56
CA VAL A 166 -3.74 0.01 -20.48
C VAL A 166 -2.92 -1.26 -20.31
N PHE A 167 -3.58 -2.38 -20.06
CA PHE A 167 -2.96 -3.69 -19.91
C PHE A 167 -3.30 -4.60 -21.07
N VAL A 168 -2.37 -5.49 -21.43
CA VAL A 168 -2.58 -6.62 -22.34
C VAL A 168 -2.05 -7.90 -21.69
N PRO A 169 -2.60 -9.08 -22.01
CA PRO A 169 -2.00 -10.34 -21.59
C PRO A 169 -0.54 -10.44 -22.03
N GLY A 170 0.35 -10.77 -21.10
CA GLY A 170 1.74 -11.11 -21.35
C GLY A 170 1.83 -12.55 -21.86
N GLY A 171 1.24 -12.83 -23.02
CA GLY A 171 1.65 -14.01 -23.78
C GLY A 171 3.14 -13.91 -24.04
N THR A 172 3.87 -15.03 -23.92
CA THR A 172 5.30 -15.12 -24.23
C THR A 172 5.57 -14.64 -25.65
N ALA A 173 5.86 -13.36 -25.82
CA ALA A 173 6.80 -12.94 -26.85
C ALA A 173 8.18 -13.28 -26.26
N PRO A 174 8.96 -14.19 -26.87
CA PRO A 174 10.31 -14.44 -26.41
C PRO A 174 11.06 -13.10 -26.40
N ALA A 175 11.74 -12.80 -25.30
CA ALA A 175 12.83 -11.85 -25.33
C ALA A 175 13.78 -12.28 -26.45
N GLY A 176 14.13 -11.34 -27.32
CA GLY A 176 14.59 -11.63 -28.68
C GLY A 176 15.64 -12.73 -28.79
N ASP A 177 15.44 -13.62 -29.76
CA ASP A 177 16.50 -13.86 -30.71
C ASP A 177 16.20 -13.00 -31.95
N GLY A 178 17.18 -12.22 -32.39
CA GLY A 178 17.04 -11.33 -33.55
C GLY A 178 17.03 -12.11 -34.86
N ARG A 179 16.20 -13.14 -35.01
CA ARG A 179 16.11 -13.92 -36.25
C ARG A 179 14.68 -13.99 -36.76
N ASN A 180 14.49 -13.23 -37.83
CA ASN A 180 13.46 -13.36 -38.86
C ASN A 180 12.62 -14.65 -38.77
N SER A 181 11.43 -14.54 -38.20
CA SER A 181 10.33 -15.44 -38.46
C SER A 181 9.28 -14.68 -39.28
N THR A 182 9.48 -14.69 -40.59
CA THR A 182 8.44 -14.40 -41.57
C THR A 182 7.54 -15.63 -41.71
N SER A 183 6.59 -15.80 -40.79
CA SER A 183 5.39 -16.61 -40.99
C SER A 183 4.45 -16.55 -39.79
N GLU A 184 3.80 -15.41 -39.54
CA GLU A 184 2.60 -15.40 -38.70
C GLU A 184 1.51 -14.56 -39.34
N HIS A 185 0.34 -15.17 -39.49
CA HIS A 185 -0.83 -14.61 -40.15
C HIS A 185 -1.33 -13.38 -39.35
N PRO A 186 -1.51 -12.20 -39.97
CA PRO A 186 -1.83 -10.94 -39.24
C PRO A 186 -3.20 -10.91 -38.53
N SER A 187 -4.01 -11.95 -38.63
CA SER A 187 -5.43 -11.95 -38.23
C SER A 187 -5.71 -12.53 -36.84
N GLN A 188 -4.71 -12.99 -36.08
CA GLN A 188 -4.95 -13.71 -34.80
C GLN A 188 -4.26 -13.13 -33.55
N ARG A 189 -3.63 -11.95 -33.63
CA ARG A 189 -3.10 -11.26 -32.45
C ARG A 189 -4.10 -10.25 -31.89
N ASN A 190 -5.33 -10.69 -31.60
CA ASN A 190 -6.32 -9.87 -30.90
C ASN A 190 -5.99 -9.84 -29.40
N THR A 191 -4.92 -9.12 -29.03
CA THR A 191 -4.58 -8.89 -27.61
C THR A 191 -5.70 -8.08 -26.97
N ARG A 192 -6.57 -8.74 -26.20
CA ARG A 192 -7.65 -8.09 -25.45
C ARG A 192 -7.04 -7.02 -24.54
N ARG A 193 -7.29 -5.75 -24.84
CA ARG A 193 -6.83 -4.63 -24.02
C ARG A 193 -7.76 -4.45 -22.83
N THR A 194 -7.21 -4.04 -21.71
CA THR A 194 -7.97 -3.63 -20.53
C THR A 194 -7.58 -2.21 -20.18
N TYR A 195 -8.54 -1.30 -20.27
CA TYR A 195 -8.39 0.12 -19.98
C TYR A 195 -8.75 0.35 -18.52
N VAL A 196 -7.85 0.95 -17.76
CA VAL A 196 -7.98 1.07 -16.31
C VAL A 196 -7.80 2.52 -15.90
N VAL A 197 -8.73 3.01 -15.09
CA VAL A 197 -8.55 4.24 -14.32
C VAL A 197 -8.71 3.93 -12.84
N TYR A 198 -7.84 4.47 -12.00
CA TYR A 198 -7.91 4.23 -10.56
C TYR A 198 -7.51 5.45 -9.71
N TRP A 199 -8.03 5.46 -8.50
CA TRP A 199 -7.75 6.41 -7.44
C TRP A 199 -7.33 5.66 -6.19
N HIS A 200 -6.35 6.19 -5.47
CA HIS A 200 -6.03 5.77 -4.12
C HIS A 200 -5.99 7.01 -3.25
N THR A 201 -6.85 7.07 -2.24
CA THR A 201 -6.88 8.18 -1.30
C THR A 201 -6.52 7.71 0.10
N VAL A 202 -5.77 8.53 0.81
CA VAL A 202 -5.43 8.37 2.22
C VAL A 202 -5.97 9.59 2.97
N GLU A 203 -6.87 9.37 3.95
CA GLU A 203 -7.59 10.46 4.65
C GLU A 203 -8.30 11.44 3.70
N GLY A 204 -8.91 10.91 2.63
CA GLY A 204 -9.61 11.69 1.62
C GLY A 204 -8.71 12.50 0.66
N LYS A 205 -7.38 12.37 0.76
CA LYS A 205 -6.42 13.03 -0.14
C LYS A 205 -5.80 12.01 -1.09
N LEU A 206 -5.59 12.40 -2.35
CA LEU A 206 -4.93 11.53 -3.33
C LEU A 206 -3.54 11.13 -2.82
N TYR A 207 -3.29 9.82 -2.79
CA TYR A 207 -2.01 9.26 -2.40
C TYR A 207 -0.99 9.49 -3.53
N ASP A 208 0.09 10.20 -3.20
CA ASP A 208 1.22 10.34 -4.11
C ASP A 208 2.20 9.19 -3.84
N TYR A 209 2.33 8.29 -4.82
CA TYR A 209 3.26 7.17 -4.74
C TYR A 209 4.73 7.62 -4.82
N GLY A 210 5.00 8.87 -5.18
CA GLY A 210 6.33 9.42 -5.42
C GLY A 210 7.07 8.70 -6.56
N GLU A 211 8.30 9.13 -6.86
CA GLU A 211 9.18 8.48 -7.87
C GLU A 211 9.71 7.08 -7.43
N ARG A 212 9.11 6.45 -6.39
CA ARG A 212 9.76 5.39 -5.60
C ARG A 212 9.22 3.97 -5.85
N PHE A 213 8.66 3.69 -7.02
CA PHE A 213 8.23 2.34 -7.35
C PHE A 213 9.40 1.35 -7.57
N ASN A 214 10.65 1.82 -7.77
CA ASN A 214 11.80 0.95 -8.11
C ASN A 214 13.07 1.10 -7.24
N ALA A 215 13.05 1.84 -6.13
CA ALA A 215 14.25 2.01 -5.29
C ALA A 215 14.31 0.96 -4.17
N ILE A 216 15.38 0.16 -4.15
CA ILE A 216 15.73 -0.72 -3.02
C ILE A 216 15.85 0.17 -1.76
N PRO A 217 15.06 -0.07 -0.70
CA PRO A 217 15.04 0.83 0.44
C PRO A 217 16.36 0.76 1.22
N HIS A 218 16.99 1.91 1.43
CA HIS A 218 18.18 2.06 2.27
C HIS A 218 17.82 1.73 3.74
N PRO A 219 18.60 0.90 4.47
CA PRO A 219 18.23 0.36 5.79
C PRO A 219 17.87 1.42 6.85
N TRP A 220 18.52 2.58 6.81
CA TRP A 220 18.25 3.70 7.71
C TRP A 220 16.91 4.41 7.45
N LEU A 221 16.46 4.46 6.19
CA LEU A 221 15.14 5.01 5.83
C LEU A 221 14.03 4.05 6.23
N TRP A 222 14.27 2.74 6.12
CA TRP A 222 13.35 1.72 6.63
C TRP A 222 13.10 1.87 8.13
N TRP A 223 14.15 2.10 8.95
CA TRP A 223 13.98 2.33 10.38
C TRP A 223 13.17 3.60 10.67
N LYS A 224 13.42 4.70 9.96
CA LYS A 224 12.63 5.94 10.11
C LYS A 224 11.17 5.75 9.68
N ASP A 225 10.93 4.98 8.61
CA ASP A 225 9.59 4.67 8.13
C ASP A 225 8.84 3.74 9.09
N VAL A 226 9.54 2.78 9.73
CA VAL A 226 8.99 1.92 10.79
C VAL A 226 8.65 2.73 12.03
N VAL A 227 9.50 3.67 12.45
CA VAL A 227 9.22 4.56 13.59
C VAL A 227 8.11 5.56 13.27
N ALA A 228 8.09 6.12 12.06
CA ALA A 228 7.02 6.98 11.59
C ALA A 228 5.69 6.23 11.44
N GLN A 229 5.71 4.98 10.96
CA GLN A 229 4.55 4.08 10.95
C GLN A 229 4.11 3.69 12.37
N ALA A 230 5.04 3.44 13.28
CA ALA A 230 4.71 3.16 14.67
C ALA A 230 4.06 4.37 15.36
N ALA A 231 4.53 5.59 15.03
CA ALA A 231 4.02 6.84 15.60
C ALA A 231 2.72 7.35 14.97
N SER A 232 2.50 7.15 13.66
CA SER A 232 1.31 7.66 12.94
C SER A 232 0.26 6.59 12.62
N GLY A 233 0.64 5.31 12.63
CA GLY A 233 -0.08 4.12 12.17
C GLY A 233 -0.83 4.24 10.86
N SER A 234 -1.55 3.17 10.54
CA SER A 234 -2.30 3.07 9.29
C SER A 234 -3.40 4.13 9.27
N ARG A 235 -3.38 4.97 8.25
CA ARG A 235 -4.43 5.97 8.02
C ARG A 235 -5.62 5.32 7.34
N GLU A 236 -6.75 6.01 7.32
CA GLU A 236 -7.92 5.62 6.50
C GLU A 236 -7.53 5.59 5.02
N GLN A 237 -7.97 4.56 4.28
CA GLN A 237 -7.67 4.41 2.87
C GLN A 237 -8.89 3.97 2.06
N LEU A 238 -9.03 4.56 0.88
CA LEU A 238 -10.00 4.15 -0.13
C LEU A 238 -9.25 3.94 -1.45
N PHE A 239 -9.44 2.78 -2.06
CA PHE A 239 -8.96 2.46 -3.39
C PHE A 239 -10.17 2.23 -4.30
N VAL A 240 -10.21 2.91 -5.45
CA VAL A 240 -11.27 2.75 -6.45
C VAL A 240 -10.64 2.52 -7.80
N ARG A 241 -11.12 1.54 -8.56
CA ARG A 241 -10.68 1.21 -9.91
C ARG A 241 -11.88 0.95 -10.80
N VAL A 242 -11.86 1.55 -11.98
CA VAL A 242 -12.75 1.22 -13.10
C VAL A 242 -11.91 0.54 -14.18
N ALA A 243 -12.31 -0.64 -14.62
CA ALA A 243 -11.62 -1.36 -15.71
C ALA A 243 -12.60 -1.81 -16.78
N SER A 244 -12.28 -1.56 -18.04
CA SER A 244 -13.14 -1.75 -19.21
C SER A 244 -12.40 -2.49 -20.32
N ASP A 245 -13.13 -3.27 -21.12
CA ASP A 245 -12.61 -3.82 -22.38
C ASP A 245 -12.72 -2.87 -23.57
N LEU A 246 -13.41 -1.73 -23.39
CA LEU A 246 -13.45 -0.60 -24.31
C LEU A 246 -12.59 0.58 -23.82
N PRO A 247 -12.07 1.41 -24.74
CA PRO A 247 -11.47 2.69 -24.39
C PRO A 247 -12.38 3.52 -23.47
N LEU A 248 -11.79 4.17 -22.48
CA LEU A 248 -12.59 4.95 -21.52
C LEU A 248 -13.31 6.10 -22.21
N GLU A 249 -12.74 6.65 -23.29
CA GLU A 249 -13.32 7.74 -24.09
C GLU A 249 -14.64 7.33 -24.77
N GLU A 250 -14.83 6.04 -25.06
CA GLU A 250 -16.08 5.50 -25.60
C GLU A 250 -17.09 5.18 -24.50
N LEU A 251 -16.61 4.80 -23.31
CA LEU A 251 -17.44 4.42 -22.17
C LEU A 251 -17.96 5.65 -21.40
N TRP A 252 -17.11 6.66 -21.17
CA TRP A 252 -17.39 7.82 -20.31
C TRP A 252 -18.61 8.63 -20.73
N PRO A 253 -18.86 8.89 -22.04
CA PRO A 253 -19.99 9.71 -22.45
C PRO A 253 -21.37 9.04 -22.27
N ASP A 254 -21.42 7.72 -22.02
CA ASP A 254 -22.68 6.99 -21.86
C ASP A 254 -23.45 7.49 -20.62
N PRO A 255 -24.74 7.89 -20.76
CA PRO A 255 -25.51 8.44 -19.64
C PRO A 255 -25.65 7.49 -18.44
N GLY A 256 -25.78 6.18 -18.69
CA GLY A 256 -25.85 5.18 -17.63
C GLY A 256 -24.50 5.02 -16.94
N VAL A 257 -23.39 5.09 -17.69
CA VAL A 257 -22.04 5.14 -17.10
C VAL A 257 -21.86 6.39 -16.26
N GLN A 258 -22.30 7.57 -16.72
CA GLN A 258 -22.23 8.81 -15.95
C GLN A 258 -22.97 8.72 -14.61
N GLU A 259 -24.15 8.09 -14.58
CA GLU A 259 -24.89 7.83 -13.34
C GLU A 259 -24.14 6.88 -12.39
N LEU A 260 -23.52 5.83 -12.92
CA LEU A 260 -22.68 4.92 -12.14
C LEU A 260 -21.43 5.61 -11.59
N LEU A 261 -20.75 6.37 -12.44
CA LEU A 261 -19.55 7.11 -12.05
C LEU A 261 -19.86 8.21 -11.04
N GLU A 262 -21.05 8.78 -11.03
CA GLU A 262 -21.48 9.73 -10.00
C GLU A 262 -21.58 9.02 -8.64
N SER A 263 -22.16 7.83 -8.62
CA SER A 263 -22.24 6.98 -7.42
C SER A 263 -20.85 6.57 -6.92
N VAL A 264 -19.94 6.26 -7.85
CA VAL A 264 -18.52 5.98 -7.55
C VAL A 264 -17.83 7.24 -7.01
N ALA A 265 -18.09 8.41 -7.59
CA ALA A 265 -17.48 9.67 -7.17
C ALA A 265 -17.95 10.11 -5.77
N ASN A 266 -19.20 9.83 -5.42
CA ASN A 266 -19.76 10.02 -4.08
C ASN A 266 -19.08 9.17 -2.99
N LEU A 267 -18.20 8.22 -3.35
CA LEU A 267 -17.34 7.53 -2.39
C LEU A 267 -16.22 8.43 -1.82
N GLY A 268 -16.03 9.62 -2.35
CA GLY A 268 -15.01 10.59 -1.91
C GLY A 268 -14.00 10.96 -2.98
N LEU A 269 -14.39 10.91 -4.26
CA LEU A 269 -13.51 11.23 -5.40
C LEU A 269 -13.79 12.61 -6.00
N TRP A 270 -14.77 13.36 -5.49
CA TRP A 270 -15.01 14.73 -5.95
C TRP A 270 -13.85 15.66 -5.59
N LYS A 271 -13.44 16.50 -6.53
CA LYS A 271 -12.46 17.54 -6.25
C LYS A 271 -13.11 18.66 -5.42
N GLY A 272 -12.58 18.92 -4.24
CA GLY A 272 -13.02 20.03 -3.38
C GLY A 272 -14.05 19.68 -2.30
N GLU A 273 -14.55 18.44 -2.24
CA GLU A 273 -15.41 17.95 -1.14
C GLU A 273 -14.60 17.05 -0.21
N TRP A 274 -13.82 17.65 0.69
CA TRP A 274 -13.51 17.00 1.97
C TRP A 274 -14.42 17.64 3.01
N SER A 275 -15.59 17.04 3.26
CA SER A 275 -16.31 17.34 4.50
C SER A 275 -15.68 16.49 5.59
N GLY A 276 -14.68 17.02 6.27
CA GLY A 276 -14.28 16.48 7.57
C GLY A 276 -15.51 16.47 8.47
N LYS A 277 -16.06 15.28 8.70
CA LYS A 277 -17.03 15.01 9.75
C LYS A 277 -16.52 13.83 10.54
#